data_AF-A0A0A9VZY2-F1
#
_entry.id   AF-A0A0A9VZY2-F1
#
_cell.length_a   1.000
_cell.length_b   1.000
_cell.length_c   1.000
_cell.angle_alpha   90.00
_cell.angle_beta   90.00
_cell.angle_gamma   90.00
#
_symmetry.space_group_name_H-M   'P 1'
#
loop_
_entity.id
_entity.type
_entity.pdbx_description
1 polymer ?
#
loop_
_entity_poly.entity_id
_entity_poly.type
_entity_poly.pdbx_seq_one_letter_code
_entity_poly.pdbx_strand_id
1 'polypeptide(L)'
;STQASFPFTGSSTLKILPSGFEPKHYFDLVFTEQFFQLIVSETNHYAVEVLFRKGHKEHARIGTWKDTNVQEVKTFLKLNFHMGTIQLSKQRDYWSTHELFNIPFFRKHMSRDRLMLLQQYFHVAPNPAKDDPRPDDPLYKIRPLLNYFHGTMSSIIEPGRIVSADESMAPWRGRVYFLQYLPLKSHKYGIEIYMLAEPDGLLHRFIIYIGAQDPDVGGPGHATKMIMKLMDGL
;
A
#
# COMPACT_ATOMS: atom_id res chain seq x y z
N SER A 1 -31.44 18.95 -18.73
CA SER A 1 -30.24 19.71 -18.36
C SER A 1 -29.20 19.45 -19.42
N THR A 2 -28.93 20.42 -20.30
CA THR A 2 -27.80 20.35 -21.24
C THR A 2 -26.53 20.63 -20.46
N GLN A 3 -25.78 19.58 -20.15
CA GLN A 3 -24.48 19.69 -19.49
C GLN A 3 -23.57 20.57 -20.36
N ALA A 4 -23.00 21.62 -19.76
CA ALA A 4 -22.07 22.49 -20.46
C ALA A 4 -20.91 21.65 -21.01
N SER A 5 -20.69 21.73 -22.32
CA SER A 5 -19.60 21.05 -23.01
C SER A 5 -18.35 21.91 -22.91
N PHE A 6 -17.46 21.57 -21.99
CA PHE A 6 -16.11 22.13 -21.97
C PHE A 6 -15.21 21.26 -22.87
N PRO A 7 -14.43 21.86 -23.78
CA PRO A 7 -13.47 21.09 -24.56
C PRO A 7 -12.41 20.52 -23.63
N PHE A 8 -12.20 19.21 -23.69
CA PHE A 8 -11.10 18.57 -22.98
C PHE A 8 -9.79 18.91 -23.68
N THR A 9 -8.84 19.49 -22.94
CA THR A 9 -7.54 19.94 -23.47
C THR A 9 -6.37 19.05 -23.05
N GLY A 10 -6.61 18.02 -22.24
CA GLY A 10 -5.58 17.07 -21.80
C GLY A 10 -5.21 16.07 -22.89
N SER A 11 -4.06 15.41 -22.74
CA SER A 11 -3.57 14.42 -23.71
C SER A 11 -3.91 12.98 -23.34
N SER A 12 -4.27 12.69 -22.07
CA SER A 12 -4.53 11.32 -21.56
C SER A 12 -3.33 10.38 -21.78
N THR A 13 -2.11 10.87 -21.50
CA THR A 13 -0.88 10.13 -21.77
C THR A 13 0.04 10.06 -20.56
N LEU A 14 0.91 9.05 -20.57
CA LEU A 14 2.10 9.04 -19.71
C LEU A 14 2.91 10.32 -19.95
N LYS A 15 3.17 11.06 -18.87
CA LYS A 15 4.04 12.25 -18.85
C LYS A 15 5.51 11.85 -18.95
N ILE A 16 5.84 10.65 -18.48
CA ILE A 16 7.19 10.10 -18.43
C ILE A 16 7.21 8.77 -19.19
N LEU A 17 8.12 8.64 -20.14
CA LEU A 17 8.31 7.40 -20.89
C LEU A 17 9.15 6.41 -20.05
N PRO A 18 8.75 5.13 -20.00
CA PRO A 18 9.58 4.09 -19.37
C PRO A 18 10.87 3.88 -20.17
N SER A 19 11.90 3.34 -19.51
CA SER A 19 13.18 3.05 -20.15
C SER A 19 13.14 1.94 -21.22
N GLY A 20 12.02 1.23 -21.33
CA GLY A 20 11.75 0.23 -22.35
C GLY A 20 10.31 -0.26 -22.29
N PHE A 21 9.97 -1.28 -23.09
CA PHE A 21 8.59 -1.74 -23.27
C PHE A 21 8.21 -3.00 -22.47
N GLU A 22 9.15 -3.57 -21.71
CA GLU A 22 8.82 -4.69 -20.81
C GLU A 22 8.02 -4.24 -19.57
N PRO A 23 7.14 -5.10 -19.01
CA PRO A 23 6.33 -4.77 -17.83
C PRO A 23 7.12 -4.22 -16.64
N LYS A 24 8.38 -4.66 -16.48
CA LYS A 24 9.27 -4.18 -15.43
C LYS A 24 9.51 -2.67 -15.53
N HIS A 25 9.69 -2.12 -16.73
CA HIS A 25 9.99 -0.70 -16.90
C HIS A 25 8.80 0.18 -16.49
N TYR A 26 7.57 -0.28 -16.72
CA TYR A 26 6.36 0.39 -16.23
C TYR A 26 6.21 0.24 -14.71
N PHE A 27 6.53 -0.93 -14.16
CA PHE A 27 6.57 -1.15 -12.71
C PHE A 27 7.54 -0.19 -12.02
N ASP A 28 8.72 0.03 -12.61
CA ASP A 28 9.74 0.92 -12.06
C ASP A 28 9.32 2.41 -12.06
N LEU A 29 8.33 2.81 -12.88
CA LEU A 29 7.76 4.17 -12.82
C LEU A 29 7.01 4.42 -11.50
N VAL A 30 6.36 3.39 -10.97
CA VAL A 30 5.55 3.47 -9.74
C VAL A 30 6.38 3.10 -8.52
N PHE A 31 7.18 2.04 -8.61
CA PHE A 31 7.99 1.52 -7.51
C PHE A 31 9.45 1.93 -7.71
N THR A 32 9.71 3.22 -7.49
CA THR A 32 11.02 3.83 -7.68
C THR A 32 12.01 3.43 -6.59
N GLU A 33 13.28 3.79 -6.75
CA GLU A 33 14.27 3.63 -5.69
C GLU A 33 13.84 4.36 -4.39
N GLN A 34 13.22 5.53 -4.49
CA GLN A 34 12.70 6.27 -3.32
C GLN A 34 11.65 5.48 -2.54
N PHE A 35 10.75 4.76 -3.22
CA PHE A 35 9.77 3.88 -2.57
C PHE A 35 10.46 2.81 -1.72
N PHE A 36 11.45 2.14 -2.29
CA PHE A 36 12.15 1.08 -1.59
C PHE A 36 12.99 1.62 -0.44
N GLN A 37 13.64 2.78 -0.62
CA GLN A 37 14.41 3.42 0.44
C GLN A 37 13.52 3.84 1.62
N LEU A 38 12.30 4.32 1.37
CA LEU A 38 11.31 4.60 2.42
C LEU A 38 11.04 3.33 3.25
N ILE A 39 10.70 2.22 2.60
CA ILE A 39 10.43 0.95 3.30
C ILE A 39 11.65 0.49 4.09
N VAL A 40 12.84 0.52 3.49
CA VAL A 40 14.09 0.09 4.14
C VAL A 40 14.35 0.91 5.39
N SER A 41 14.27 2.24 5.27
CA SER A 41 14.59 3.17 6.36
C SER A 41 13.63 2.96 7.54
N GLU A 42 12.33 2.94 7.28
CA GLU A 42 11.32 2.82 8.33
C GLU A 42 11.26 1.41 8.93
N THR A 43 11.50 0.37 8.13
CA THR A 43 11.57 -1.02 8.63
C THR A 43 12.77 -1.23 9.54
N ASN A 44 13.96 -0.73 9.16
CA ASN A 44 15.16 -0.82 10.00
C ASN A 44 14.99 -0.01 11.28
N HIS A 45 14.49 1.23 11.17
CA HIS A 45 14.25 2.08 12.32
C HIS A 45 13.27 1.43 13.32
N TYR A 46 12.14 0.90 12.84
CA TYR A 46 11.19 0.21 13.70
C TYR A 46 11.77 -1.04 14.36
N ALA A 47 12.54 -1.84 13.62
CA ALA A 47 13.19 -3.02 14.18
C ALA A 47 14.09 -2.64 15.37
N VAL A 48 14.92 -1.61 15.20
CA VAL A 48 15.79 -1.04 16.25
C VAL A 48 14.97 -0.57 17.46
N GLU A 49 13.87 0.15 17.23
CA GLU A 49 13.00 0.62 18.31
C GLU A 49 12.39 -0.53 19.13
N VAL A 50 11.91 -1.59 18.47
CA VAL A 50 11.37 -2.78 19.14
C VAL A 50 12.45 -3.52 19.93
N LEU A 51 13.67 -3.58 19.39
CA LEU A 51 14.83 -4.18 20.06
C LEU A 51 15.15 -3.48 21.37
N PHE A 52 15.25 -2.16 21.35
CA PHE A 52 15.51 -1.36 22.55
C PHE A 52 14.39 -1.49 23.59
N ARG A 53 13.12 -1.50 23.17
CA ARG A 53 11.97 -1.55 24.09
C ARG A 53 11.82 -2.89 24.82
N LYS A 54 12.17 -4.02 24.19
CA LYS A 54 11.90 -5.35 24.76
C LYS A 54 12.99 -5.88 25.70
N GLY A 55 14.13 -5.18 25.79
CA GLY A 55 15.32 -5.64 26.51
C GLY A 55 15.94 -6.87 25.85
N HIS A 56 17.26 -7.05 25.99
CA HIS A 56 17.94 -8.25 25.48
C HIS A 56 17.46 -9.50 26.24
N LYS A 57 16.56 -10.26 25.62
CA LYS A 57 16.33 -11.66 25.99
C LYS A 57 17.17 -12.53 25.06
N GLU A 58 18.17 -13.23 25.58
CA GLU A 58 19.15 -14.07 24.85
C GLU A 58 18.53 -15.10 23.87
N HIS A 59 17.23 -15.39 23.98
CA HIS A 59 16.52 -16.37 23.14
C HIS A 59 15.35 -15.81 22.32
N ALA A 60 15.12 -14.50 22.33
CA ALA A 60 14.08 -13.91 21.50
C ALA A 60 14.61 -13.71 20.07
N ARG A 61 13.80 -14.03 19.04
CA ARG A 61 14.07 -13.71 17.60
C ARG A 61 14.49 -12.24 17.38
N ILE A 62 14.17 -11.40 18.34
CA ILE A 62 14.56 -10.00 18.50
C ILE A 62 16.10 -9.85 18.39
N GLY A 63 16.95 -10.64 19.07
CA GLY A 63 18.42 -10.51 18.98
C GLY A 63 19.08 -10.85 17.63
N THR A 64 18.30 -11.17 16.59
CA THR A 64 18.81 -11.65 15.28
C THR A 64 18.55 -10.68 14.13
N TRP A 65 17.98 -9.50 14.39
CA TRP A 65 17.75 -8.52 13.34
C TRP A 65 19.07 -8.13 12.68
N LYS A 66 19.09 -8.28 11.36
CA LYS A 66 20.07 -7.66 10.49
C LYS A 66 19.31 -6.65 9.66
N ASP A 67 19.90 -5.47 9.49
CA ASP A 67 19.29 -4.43 8.69
C ASP A 67 18.99 -4.95 7.28
N THR A 68 17.79 -4.61 6.82
CA THR A 68 17.38 -4.87 5.46
C THR A 68 17.97 -3.80 4.53
N ASN A 69 17.94 -4.09 3.23
CA ASN A 69 18.36 -3.18 2.18
C ASN A 69 17.38 -3.28 1.00
N VAL A 70 17.55 -2.40 0.02
CA VAL A 70 16.64 -2.32 -1.11
C VAL A 70 16.53 -3.64 -1.88
N GLN A 71 17.64 -4.35 -2.08
CA GLN A 71 17.63 -5.62 -2.81
C GLN A 71 16.85 -6.71 -2.05
N GLU A 72 16.97 -6.73 -0.73
CA GLU A 72 16.23 -7.65 0.12
C GLU A 72 14.74 -7.30 0.17
N VAL A 73 14.37 -6.01 0.30
CA VAL A 73 12.96 -5.55 0.23
C VAL A 73 12.33 -5.85 -1.13
N LYS A 74 13.06 -5.62 -2.24
CA LYS A 74 12.62 -6.03 -3.59
C LYS A 74 12.35 -7.54 -3.65
N THR A 75 13.23 -8.34 -3.06
CA THR A 75 13.07 -9.80 -2.99
C THR A 75 11.87 -10.19 -2.11
N PHE A 76 11.68 -9.53 -0.98
CA PHE A 76 10.55 -9.71 -0.09
C PHE A 76 9.22 -9.43 -0.80
N LEU A 77 9.08 -8.28 -1.47
CA LEU A 77 7.86 -7.94 -2.22
C LEU A 77 7.63 -8.89 -3.40
N LYS A 78 8.69 -9.27 -4.13
CA LYS A 78 8.61 -10.28 -5.20
C LYS A 78 8.00 -11.60 -4.70
N LEU A 79 8.44 -12.09 -3.53
CA LEU A 79 7.88 -13.30 -2.95
C LEU A 79 6.41 -13.12 -2.55
N ASN A 80 6.04 -11.96 -1.98
CA ASN A 80 4.63 -11.66 -1.64
C ASN A 80 3.74 -11.59 -2.88
N PHE A 81 4.18 -10.95 -3.95
CA PHE A 81 3.44 -10.92 -5.21
C PHE A 81 3.28 -12.32 -5.80
N HIS A 82 4.33 -13.14 -5.74
CA HIS A 82 4.25 -14.51 -6.24
C HIS A 82 3.30 -15.40 -5.42
N MET A 83 3.22 -15.21 -4.10
CA MET A 83 2.19 -15.86 -3.26
C MET A 83 0.76 -15.40 -3.61
N GLY A 84 0.60 -14.22 -4.20
CA GLY A 84 -0.68 -13.76 -4.75
C GLY A 84 -1.07 -14.52 -6.01
N THR A 85 -0.09 -14.90 -6.84
CA THR A 85 -0.32 -15.67 -8.08
C THR A 85 -0.49 -17.17 -7.83
N ILE A 86 0.35 -17.76 -6.98
CA ILE A 86 0.27 -19.17 -6.61
C ILE A 86 -0.19 -19.23 -5.17
N GLN A 87 -1.48 -19.47 -4.93
CA GLN A 87 -2.05 -19.47 -3.59
C GLN A 87 -2.00 -20.86 -2.95
N LEU A 88 -1.16 -21.01 -1.93
CA LEU A 88 -1.15 -22.18 -1.04
C LEU A 88 -1.91 -21.89 0.26
N SER A 89 -2.51 -22.94 0.83
CA SER A 89 -3.34 -22.82 2.04
C SER A 89 -2.57 -22.35 3.27
N LYS A 90 -1.28 -22.64 3.37
CA LYS A 90 -0.44 -22.20 4.50
C LYS A 90 0.84 -21.57 3.98
N GLN A 91 1.21 -20.43 4.55
CA GLN A 91 2.42 -19.70 4.16
C GLN A 91 3.71 -20.52 4.34
N ARG A 92 3.76 -21.44 5.31
CA ARG A 92 4.93 -22.30 5.50
C ARG A 92 5.14 -23.29 4.35
N ASP A 93 4.08 -23.62 3.61
CA ASP A 93 4.13 -24.65 2.58
C ASP A 93 4.90 -24.16 1.34
N TYR A 94 4.99 -22.84 1.11
CA TYR A 94 5.87 -22.25 0.08
C TYR A 94 7.36 -22.59 0.28
N TRP A 95 7.76 -22.89 1.51
CA TRP A 95 9.13 -23.30 1.85
C TRP A 95 9.28 -24.81 2.04
N SER A 96 8.24 -25.59 1.76
CA SER A 96 8.26 -27.04 1.92
C SER A 96 9.19 -27.70 0.88
N THR A 97 9.79 -28.81 1.28
CA THR A 97 10.50 -29.73 0.38
C THR A 97 9.69 -30.98 0.05
N HIS A 98 8.48 -31.11 0.62
CA HIS A 98 7.55 -32.19 0.31
C HIS A 98 7.14 -32.11 -1.16
N GLU A 99 7.07 -33.25 -1.86
CA GLU A 99 6.81 -33.31 -3.31
C GLU A 99 5.61 -32.47 -3.77
N LEU A 100 4.50 -32.52 -3.01
CA LEU A 100 3.27 -31.77 -3.29
C LEU A 100 3.39 -30.24 -3.21
N PHE A 101 4.40 -29.73 -2.52
CA PHE A 101 4.59 -28.30 -2.25
C PHE A 101 6.01 -27.83 -2.56
N ASN A 102 6.78 -28.63 -3.30
CA ASN A 102 8.18 -28.34 -3.56
C ASN A 102 8.30 -27.25 -4.62
N ILE A 103 8.30 -25.98 -4.17
CA ILE A 103 8.50 -24.80 -5.03
C ILE A 103 9.86 -24.17 -4.66
N PRO A 104 10.98 -24.61 -5.28
CA PRO A 104 12.33 -24.19 -4.88
C PRO A 104 12.55 -22.67 -4.94
N PHE A 105 11.76 -21.97 -5.76
CA PHE A 105 11.85 -20.53 -5.95
C PHE A 105 11.84 -19.76 -4.63
N PHE A 106 10.96 -20.08 -3.67
CA PHE A 106 10.86 -19.32 -2.42
C PHE A 106 12.13 -19.48 -1.57
N ARG A 107 12.52 -20.71 -1.26
CA ARG A 107 13.70 -21.00 -0.43
C ARG A 107 15.02 -20.61 -1.08
N LYS A 108 15.08 -20.56 -2.42
CA LYS A 108 16.25 -20.06 -3.17
C LYS A 108 16.48 -18.56 -2.95
N HIS A 109 15.42 -17.78 -2.76
CA HIS A 109 15.50 -16.33 -2.70
C HIS A 109 15.52 -15.75 -1.29
N MET A 110 14.82 -16.36 -0.34
CA MET A 110 14.79 -15.92 1.06
C MET A 110 14.43 -17.09 1.96
N SER A 111 14.98 -17.17 3.17
CA SER A 111 14.52 -18.16 4.14
C SER A 111 13.13 -17.80 4.67
N ARG A 112 12.34 -18.81 5.04
CA ARG A 112 11.01 -18.61 5.65
C ARG A 112 11.10 -17.70 6.86
N ASP A 113 12.09 -17.95 7.72
CA ASP A 113 12.22 -17.26 8.99
C ASP A 113 12.61 -15.78 8.78
N ARG A 114 13.44 -15.47 7.76
CA ARG A 114 13.73 -14.08 7.38
C ARG A 114 12.51 -13.37 6.82
N LEU A 115 11.72 -14.04 5.95
CA LEU A 115 10.48 -13.46 5.44
C LEU A 115 9.49 -13.13 6.57
N MET A 116 9.30 -14.06 7.52
CA MET A 116 8.46 -13.82 8.70
C MET A 116 8.97 -12.67 9.56
N LEU A 117 10.30 -12.54 9.71
CA LEU A 117 10.91 -11.45 10.46
C LEU A 117 10.69 -10.09 9.77
N LEU A 118 10.84 -10.03 8.44
CA LEU A 118 10.53 -8.84 7.66
C LEU A 118 9.04 -8.49 7.73
N GLN A 119 8.12 -9.46 7.64
CA GLN A 119 6.69 -9.22 7.82
C GLN A 119 6.36 -8.62 9.19
N GLN A 120 7.06 -9.06 10.24
CA GLN A 120 6.84 -8.57 11.60
C GLN A 120 7.29 -7.11 11.78
N TYR A 121 8.36 -6.69 11.11
CA TYR A 121 8.93 -5.35 11.27
C TYR A 121 8.61 -4.38 10.13
N PHE A 122 7.99 -4.84 9.05
CA PHE A 122 7.63 -4.03 7.89
C PHE A 122 6.94 -2.72 8.32
N HIS A 123 7.57 -1.59 8.03
CA HIS A 123 7.08 -0.25 8.33
C HIS A 123 7.29 0.67 7.13
N VAL A 124 6.41 1.67 7.01
CA VAL A 124 6.42 2.67 5.93
C VAL A 124 6.27 4.09 6.47
N ALA A 125 6.36 4.25 7.79
CA ALA A 125 6.31 5.52 8.48
C ALA A 125 7.08 5.40 9.79
N PRO A 126 7.66 6.51 10.28
CA PRO A 126 8.22 6.55 11.63
C PRO A 126 7.09 6.33 12.64
N ASN A 127 7.42 5.83 13.83
CA ASN A 127 6.46 5.91 14.93
C ASN A 127 6.40 7.35 15.45
N PRO A 128 5.21 7.82 15.88
CA PRO A 128 5.09 9.15 16.45
C PRO A 128 5.95 9.26 17.71
N ALA A 129 6.57 10.42 17.90
CA ALA A 129 7.21 10.75 19.17
C ALA A 129 6.15 10.74 20.29
N LYS A 130 6.58 10.55 21.55
CA LYS A 130 5.65 10.46 22.69
C LYS A 130 4.83 11.75 22.88
N ASP A 131 5.34 12.86 22.39
CA ASP A 131 4.83 14.22 22.48
C ASP A 131 4.39 14.78 21.10
N ASP A 132 4.34 13.95 20.06
CA ASP A 132 3.85 14.38 18.75
C ASP A 132 2.36 14.79 18.87
N PRO A 133 1.93 15.95 18.34
CA PRO A 133 0.52 16.35 18.26
C PRO A 133 -0.22 15.76 17.04
N ARG A 134 0.48 15.04 16.14
CA ARG A 134 -0.12 14.32 15.01
C ARG A 134 -0.64 12.89 15.26
N PRO A 135 -0.65 12.26 16.46
CA PRO A 135 -1.21 10.92 16.64
C PRO A 135 -2.72 10.90 16.44
N ASP A 136 -3.35 12.07 16.31
CA ASP A 136 -4.74 12.23 15.92
C ASP A 136 -4.99 11.89 14.44
N ASP A 137 -3.97 11.76 13.58
CA ASP A 137 -4.13 11.22 12.22
C ASP A 137 -4.25 9.67 12.25
N PRO A 138 -5.43 9.13 11.97
CA PRO A 138 -5.70 7.69 11.93
C PRO A 138 -4.82 6.88 10.99
N LEU A 139 -4.38 7.54 9.91
CA LEU A 139 -3.63 6.93 8.82
C LEU A 139 -2.14 7.27 8.91
N TYR A 140 -1.69 7.89 10.02
CA TYR A 140 -0.30 8.33 10.21
C TYR A 140 0.73 7.28 9.76
N LYS A 141 0.52 6.01 10.16
CA LYS A 141 1.43 4.89 9.88
C LYS A 141 1.54 4.50 8.40
N ILE A 142 0.64 4.98 7.56
CA ILE A 142 0.64 4.75 6.10
C ILE A 142 0.65 6.06 5.31
N ARG A 143 0.59 7.22 5.97
CA ARG A 143 0.54 8.53 5.34
C ARG A 143 1.71 8.78 4.37
N PRO A 144 2.97 8.41 4.71
CA PRO A 144 4.08 8.57 3.75
C PRO A 144 3.88 7.75 2.48
N LEU A 145 3.33 6.53 2.61
CA LEU A 145 3.02 5.67 1.47
C LEU A 145 1.90 6.24 0.59
N LEU A 146 0.84 6.78 1.20
CA LEU A 146 -0.26 7.43 0.47
C LEU A 146 0.24 8.66 -0.29
N ASN A 147 1.02 9.51 0.38
CA ASN A 147 1.58 10.72 -0.23
C ASN A 147 2.54 10.37 -1.37
N TYR A 148 3.39 9.34 -1.18
CA TYR A 148 4.24 8.82 -2.24
C TYR A 148 3.42 8.41 -3.45
N PHE A 149 2.41 7.54 -3.26
CA PHE A 149 1.62 7.02 -4.38
C PHE A 149 0.89 8.14 -5.13
N HIS A 150 0.24 9.07 -4.43
CA HIS A 150 -0.46 10.19 -5.06
C HIS A 150 0.50 11.12 -5.82
N GLY A 151 1.66 11.42 -5.24
CA GLY A 151 2.69 12.22 -5.90
C GLY A 151 3.25 11.53 -7.15
N THR A 152 3.50 10.22 -7.06
CA THR A 152 3.98 9.41 -8.19
C THR A 152 2.94 9.32 -9.30
N MET A 153 1.69 9.00 -9.00
CA MET A 153 0.65 8.92 -10.05
C MET A 153 0.46 10.26 -10.75
N SER A 154 0.41 11.37 -9.99
CA SER A 154 0.30 12.72 -10.56
C SER A 154 1.49 13.10 -11.46
N SER A 155 2.69 12.61 -11.14
CA SER A 155 3.90 12.91 -11.93
C SER A 155 4.05 12.05 -13.18
N ILE A 156 3.55 10.82 -13.18
CA ILE A 156 3.73 9.88 -14.31
C ILE A 156 2.61 9.97 -15.33
N ILE A 157 1.38 10.36 -14.95
CA ILE A 157 0.22 10.34 -15.85
C ILE A 157 -0.67 11.56 -15.67
N GLU A 158 -1.26 12.03 -16.76
CA GLU A 158 -2.35 12.99 -16.76
C GLU A 158 -3.67 12.24 -16.97
N PRO A 159 -4.69 12.47 -16.13
CA PRO A 159 -5.97 11.81 -16.32
C PRO A 159 -6.59 12.10 -17.69
N GLY A 160 -7.22 11.07 -18.25
CA GLY A 160 -8.04 11.21 -19.43
C GLY A 160 -9.33 12.01 -19.21
N ARG A 161 -10.05 12.23 -20.30
CA ARG A 161 -11.34 12.94 -20.32
C ARG A 161 -12.39 12.29 -19.43
N ILE A 162 -12.34 10.96 -19.31
CA ILE A 162 -13.34 10.15 -18.64
C ILE A 162 -12.64 9.48 -17.46
N VAL A 163 -13.16 9.74 -16.26
CA VAL A 163 -12.75 9.08 -15.03
C VAL A 163 -14.01 8.59 -14.30
N SER A 164 -13.85 7.52 -13.52
CA SER A 164 -14.89 6.94 -12.70
C SER A 164 -14.47 6.99 -11.24
N ALA A 165 -15.37 7.43 -10.38
CA ALA A 165 -15.21 7.37 -8.93
C ALA A 165 -16.07 6.21 -8.40
N ASP A 166 -15.47 5.31 -7.62
CA ASP A 166 -16.19 4.15 -7.05
C ASP A 166 -15.60 3.72 -5.71
N GLU A 167 -16.33 2.88 -4.99
CA GLU A 167 -16.02 2.33 -3.68
C GLU A 167 -15.48 0.89 -3.78
N SER A 168 -14.29 0.69 -3.24
CA SER A 168 -13.66 -0.61 -3.01
C SER A 168 -13.54 -0.93 -1.53
N MET A 169 -13.25 -2.20 -1.24
CA MET A 169 -13.14 -2.72 0.12
C MET A 169 -11.89 -3.59 0.22
N ALA A 170 -10.95 -3.21 1.08
CA ALA A 170 -9.84 -4.06 1.46
C ALA A 170 -10.27 -4.95 2.65
N PRO A 171 -10.42 -6.27 2.47
CA PRO A 171 -10.95 -7.14 3.53
C PRO A 171 -10.04 -7.14 4.76
N TRP A 172 -10.60 -6.84 5.92
CA TRP A 172 -9.85 -6.81 7.17
C TRP A 172 -10.76 -7.16 8.35
N ARG A 173 -10.22 -7.96 9.29
CA ARG A 173 -10.91 -8.37 10.52
C ARG A 173 -10.10 -8.08 11.79
N GLY A 174 -8.96 -7.42 11.67
CA GLY A 174 -8.15 -7.01 12.81
C GLY A 174 -8.76 -5.82 13.55
N ARG A 175 -8.06 -5.30 14.54
CA ARG A 175 -8.53 -4.13 15.32
C ARG A 175 -8.04 -2.84 14.67
N VAL A 176 -8.93 -2.16 13.96
CA VAL A 176 -8.73 -0.81 13.43
C VAL A 176 -10.06 -0.08 13.63
N TYR A 177 -10.03 1.16 14.09
CA TYR A 177 -11.25 1.82 14.55
C TYR A 177 -12.17 2.27 13.38
N PHE A 178 -11.62 2.49 12.18
CA PHE A 178 -12.35 2.92 10.98
C PHE A 178 -12.85 1.78 10.09
N LEU A 179 -12.94 0.56 10.62
CA LEU A 179 -13.51 -0.56 9.88
C LEU A 179 -14.97 -0.32 9.53
N GLN A 180 -15.32 -0.59 8.27
CA GLN A 180 -16.68 -0.47 7.78
C GLN A 180 -17.35 -1.83 7.67
N TYR A 181 -18.66 -1.83 7.92
CA TYR A 181 -19.53 -2.96 7.64
C TYR A 181 -20.48 -2.62 6.48
N LEU A 182 -20.24 -3.22 5.31
CA LEU A 182 -21.06 -3.03 4.12
C LEU A 182 -21.81 -4.34 3.81
N PRO A 183 -23.07 -4.51 4.23
CA PRO A 183 -23.79 -5.78 4.14
C PRO A 183 -24.01 -6.27 2.70
N LEU A 184 -24.00 -5.33 1.73
CA LEU A 184 -24.23 -5.59 0.31
C LEU A 184 -22.96 -5.97 -0.47
N LYS A 185 -21.77 -5.85 0.12
CA LYS A 185 -20.50 -6.24 -0.53
C LYS A 185 -20.14 -7.70 -0.18
N SER A 186 -19.43 -8.37 -1.07
CA SER A 186 -18.98 -9.78 -0.90
C SER A 186 -18.14 -9.95 0.38
N HIS A 187 -17.22 -9.02 0.62
CA HIS A 187 -16.50 -8.87 1.87
C HIS A 187 -17.17 -7.81 2.73
N LYS A 188 -18.00 -8.25 3.66
CA LYS A 188 -18.82 -7.34 4.47
C LYS A 188 -18.03 -6.48 5.46
N TYR A 189 -16.83 -6.91 5.86
CA TYR A 189 -15.98 -6.20 6.81
C TYR A 189 -14.64 -5.88 6.19
N GLY A 190 -14.23 -4.62 6.28
CA GLY A 190 -12.92 -4.20 5.84
C GLY A 190 -12.72 -2.69 5.89
N ILE A 191 -11.61 -2.27 5.29
CA ILE A 191 -11.25 -0.88 5.12
C ILE A 191 -11.87 -0.41 3.81
N GLU A 192 -12.78 0.55 3.90
CA GLU A 192 -13.41 1.15 2.74
C GLU A 192 -12.47 2.14 2.07
N ILE A 193 -12.40 2.06 0.73
CA ILE A 193 -11.48 2.83 -0.10
C ILE A 193 -12.27 3.43 -1.25
N TYR A 194 -12.24 4.75 -1.38
CA TYR A 194 -12.79 5.45 -2.53
C TYR A 194 -11.68 5.61 -3.57
N MET A 195 -11.97 5.31 -4.83
CA MET A 195 -10.98 5.24 -5.90
C MET A 195 -11.42 6.10 -7.07
N LEU A 196 -10.46 6.79 -7.69
CA LEU A 196 -10.64 7.48 -8.96
C LEU A 196 -9.79 6.79 -10.03
N ALA A 197 -10.44 6.21 -11.02
CA ALA A 197 -9.79 5.41 -12.05
C ALA A 197 -10.28 5.77 -13.46
N GLU A 198 -9.46 5.45 -14.46
CA GLU A 198 -9.85 5.49 -15.87
C GLU A 198 -10.66 4.24 -16.27
N PRO A 199 -11.37 4.28 -17.41
CA PRO A 199 -12.14 3.13 -17.91
C PRO A 199 -11.33 1.85 -18.14
N ASP A 200 -10.01 1.96 -18.34
CA ASP A 200 -9.09 0.84 -18.49
C ASP A 200 -8.61 0.24 -17.15
N GLY A 201 -9.03 0.83 -16.03
CA GLY A 201 -8.68 0.40 -14.68
C GLY A 201 -7.45 1.08 -14.08
N LEU A 202 -6.83 2.04 -14.77
CA LEU A 202 -5.72 2.80 -14.20
C LEU A 202 -6.19 3.68 -13.04
N LEU A 203 -5.61 3.48 -11.86
CA LEU A 203 -5.94 4.22 -10.65
C LEU A 203 -5.11 5.51 -10.53
N HIS A 204 -5.76 6.66 -10.48
CA HIS A 204 -5.11 7.97 -10.29
C HIS A 204 -4.94 8.31 -8.82
N ARG A 205 -5.99 8.09 -8.03
CA ARG A 205 -6.04 8.46 -6.62
C ARG A 205 -6.96 7.53 -5.85
N PHE A 206 -6.68 7.36 -4.57
CA PHE A 206 -7.62 6.74 -3.66
C PHE A 206 -7.62 7.40 -2.28
N ILE A 207 -8.73 7.28 -1.57
CA ILE A 207 -8.91 7.81 -0.22
C ILE A 207 -9.38 6.67 0.65
N ILE A 208 -8.66 6.43 1.76
CA ILE A 208 -9.11 5.50 2.79
C ILE A 208 -10.11 6.23 3.66
N TYR A 209 -11.31 5.68 3.76
CA TYR A 209 -12.37 6.27 4.57
C TYR A 209 -12.14 5.94 6.05
N ILE A 210 -12.08 7.00 6.87
CA ILE A 210 -11.81 6.88 8.31
C ILE A 210 -13.07 6.97 9.18
N GLY A 211 -14.26 6.88 8.57
CA GLY A 211 -15.56 6.91 9.24
C GLY A 211 -16.24 8.28 9.23
N ALA A 212 -17.42 8.35 9.83
CA ALA A 212 -18.30 9.53 9.76
C ALA A 212 -17.75 10.80 10.43
N GLN A 213 -16.75 10.64 11.30
CA GLN A 213 -16.07 11.74 11.99
C GLN A 213 -14.86 12.28 11.19
N ASP A 214 -14.66 11.81 9.95
CA ASP A 214 -13.66 12.40 9.06
C ASP A 214 -13.89 13.92 8.94
N PRO A 215 -12.90 14.76 9.27
CA PRO A 215 -13.06 16.21 9.28
C PRO A 215 -13.30 16.80 7.89
N ASP A 216 -12.81 16.13 6.84
CA ASP A 216 -12.85 16.64 5.47
C ASP A 216 -14.07 16.13 4.70
N VAL A 217 -14.38 14.83 4.85
CA VAL A 217 -15.42 14.16 4.05
C VAL A 217 -16.60 13.65 4.86
N GLY A 218 -16.59 13.78 6.18
CA GLY A 218 -17.70 13.37 7.05
C GLY A 218 -18.97 14.21 6.89
N GLY A 219 -20.08 13.67 7.42
CA GLY A 219 -21.37 14.38 7.52
C GLY A 219 -22.16 14.53 6.21
N PRO A 220 -23.14 15.47 6.17
CA PRO A 220 -23.99 15.70 5.00
C PRO A 220 -23.18 16.04 3.74
N GLY A 221 -23.62 15.52 2.59
CA GLY A 221 -22.92 15.71 1.32
C GLY A 221 -21.65 14.86 1.17
N HIS A 222 -21.50 13.80 1.97
CA HIS A 222 -20.35 12.89 1.96
C HIS A 222 -19.87 12.50 0.55
N ALA A 223 -20.79 11.97 -0.29
CA ALA A 223 -20.45 11.55 -1.65
C ALA A 223 -19.86 12.70 -2.48
N THR A 224 -20.47 13.89 -2.42
CA THR A 224 -19.96 15.07 -3.13
C THR A 224 -18.59 15.49 -2.60
N LYS A 225 -18.40 15.56 -1.28
CA LYS A 225 -17.10 15.89 -0.67
C LYS A 225 -16.01 14.89 -1.07
N MET A 226 -16.34 13.61 -1.09
CA MET A 226 -15.42 12.55 -1.47
C MET A 226 -15.01 12.66 -2.94
N ILE A 227 -15.97 12.89 -3.84
CA ILE A 227 -15.69 13.11 -5.27
C ILE A 227 -14.80 14.35 -5.44
N MET A 228 -15.14 15.48 -4.80
CA MET A 228 -14.33 16.70 -4.89
C MET A 228 -12.90 16.47 -4.38
N LYS A 229 -12.72 15.73 -3.28
CA LYS A 229 -11.39 15.41 -2.73
C LYS A 229 -10.59 14.44 -3.61
N LEU A 230 -11.27 13.50 -4.27
CA LEU A 230 -10.64 12.61 -5.26
C LEU A 230 -10.17 13.39 -6.50
N MET A 231 -10.95 14.38 -6.95
CA MET A 231 -10.64 15.21 -8.11
C MET A 231 -9.67 16.36 -7.82
N ASP A 232 -9.37 16.65 -6.56
CA ASP A 232 -8.56 17.81 -6.17
C ASP A 232 -7.13 17.77 -6.77
N GLY A 233 -6.75 18.80 -7.52
CA GLY A 233 -5.43 18.87 -8.16
C GLY A 233 -5.25 17.96 -9.38
N LEU A 234 -6.34 17.45 -9.95
CA LEU A 234 -6.39 16.89 -11.30
C LEU A 234 -6.86 17.93 -12.32
#